data_AF-A0A956KUQ1-F1
#
_entry.id   AF-A0A956KUQ1-F1
#
_cell.length_a   1.000
_cell.length_b   1.000
_cell.length_c   1.000
_cell.angle_alpha   90.00
_cell.angle_beta   90.00
_cell.angle_gamma   90.00
#
_symmetry.space_group_name_H-M   'P 1'
#
loop_
_entity.id
_entity.type
_entity.pdbx_description
1 polymer ?
#
loop_
_entity_poly.entity_id
_entity_poly.type
_entity_poly.pdbx_seq_one_letter_code
_entity_poly.pdbx_strand_id
1 'polypeptide(L)'
;MAAGYPEREIEVDEDGAVVVGGDAVVTLEASREIAGLRRVESELDDGEESFRQYRTHNLVDSGTISIVGYTGGSNALDATMQTALSWAVANYNTLPNVDLQFSLSYGAHTNADIVVYKVPGPGGGQAGFPAGGAPYKWVQIQDGTSAYGTNVVEHVIGHEIGHTIGFRHTDYFNRSLSCGVGGDEGAGSVGANHIPGTPVGTDYDSIMQSCFSASEDGELGTFDIVALEQLYGGGTASCLDACGGFAGACWCDDACSYYGDCCSDKVSMCG
;
A
#
# COMPACT_ATOMS: atom_id res chain seq x y z
N MET A 1 9.01 -3.66 20.28
CA MET A 1 8.34 -2.92 19.19
C MET A 1 9.32 -1.92 18.61
N ALA A 2 9.68 -2.09 17.34
CA ALA A 2 10.48 -1.15 16.56
C ALA A 2 9.70 -0.87 15.27
N ALA A 3 9.63 0.37 14.81
CA ALA A 3 8.77 0.77 13.69
C ALA A 3 7.28 0.36 13.80
N GLY A 4 6.75 0.08 15.00
CA GLY A 4 5.33 -0.22 15.17
C GLY A 4 4.90 -1.67 14.92
N TYR A 5 5.82 -2.53 14.53
CA TYR A 5 5.56 -3.95 14.39
C TYR A 5 6.07 -4.72 15.63
N PRO A 6 5.47 -5.88 15.97
CA PRO A 6 6.05 -6.79 16.94
C PRO A 6 7.35 -7.38 16.38
N GLU A 7 8.32 -7.68 17.24
CA GLU A 7 9.67 -8.11 16.83
C GLU A 7 9.68 -9.38 15.96
N ARG A 8 8.62 -10.20 16.02
CA ARG A 8 8.46 -11.39 15.18
C ARG A 8 8.07 -11.12 13.73
N GLU A 9 7.56 -9.91 13.44
CA GLU A 9 7.15 -9.47 12.11
C GLU A 9 8.17 -8.47 11.52
N ILE A 10 9.33 -8.33 12.15
CA ILE A 10 10.42 -7.46 11.70
C ILE A 10 11.59 -8.35 11.32
N GLU A 11 11.99 -8.24 10.05
CA GLU A 11 13.15 -8.90 9.50
C GLU A 11 14.15 -7.87 9.01
N VAL A 12 15.42 -8.26 8.93
CA VAL A 12 16.45 -7.45 8.29
C VAL A 12 16.97 -8.27 7.11
N ASP A 13 16.83 -7.74 5.91
CA ASP A 13 17.26 -8.43 4.70
C ASP A 13 18.80 -8.46 4.56
N GLU A 14 19.29 -9.12 3.51
CA GLU A 14 20.72 -9.27 3.26
C GLU A 14 21.43 -7.94 2.98
N ASP A 15 20.70 -6.91 2.55
CA ASP A 15 21.18 -5.56 2.29
C ASP A 15 21.08 -4.63 3.51
N GLY A 16 20.55 -5.14 4.63
CA GLY A 16 20.41 -4.41 5.88
C GLY A 16 19.15 -3.52 5.96
N ALA A 17 18.20 -3.68 5.04
CA ALA A 17 16.92 -2.99 5.10
C ALA A 17 15.98 -3.65 6.12
N VAL A 18 15.16 -2.84 6.79
CA VAL A 18 14.15 -3.32 7.75
C VAL A 18 12.88 -3.65 6.98
N VAL A 19 12.55 -4.94 6.95
CA VAL A 19 11.35 -5.49 6.31
C VAL A 19 10.31 -5.79 7.38
N VAL A 20 9.06 -5.43 7.13
CA VAL A 20 7.92 -5.64 8.01
C VAL A 20 6.80 -6.33 7.24
N GLY A 21 6.01 -7.18 7.90
CA GLY A 21 4.94 -7.94 7.22
C GLY A 21 5.45 -8.98 6.21
N GLY A 22 6.76 -9.13 6.05
CA GLY A 22 7.39 -10.09 5.14
C GLY A 22 7.76 -9.52 3.76
N ASP A 23 7.18 -8.39 3.36
CA ASP A 23 7.26 -7.83 2.00
C ASP A 23 7.33 -6.29 1.95
N ALA A 24 7.16 -5.57 3.06
CA ALA A 24 7.23 -4.12 3.07
C ALA A 24 8.50 -3.60 3.74
N VAL A 25 9.32 -2.84 3.03
CA VAL A 25 10.49 -2.13 3.59
C VAL A 25 10.05 -0.83 4.26
N VAL A 26 10.55 -0.58 5.48
CA VAL A 26 10.41 0.69 6.18
C VAL A 26 11.72 1.46 6.14
N THR A 27 11.79 2.52 5.33
CA THR A 27 12.99 3.37 5.25
C THR A 27 13.20 4.16 6.54
N LEU A 28 14.42 4.64 6.78
CA LEU A 28 14.70 5.51 7.93
C LEU A 28 13.89 6.81 7.88
N GLU A 29 13.66 7.35 6.68
CA GLU A 29 12.84 8.55 6.48
C GLU A 29 11.38 8.27 6.79
N ALA A 30 10.79 7.22 6.18
CA ALA A 30 9.44 6.77 6.50
C ALA A 30 9.30 6.56 8.01
N SER A 31 10.21 5.79 8.62
CA SER A 31 10.19 5.52 10.07
C SER A 31 10.25 6.79 10.93
N ARG A 32 10.90 7.86 10.46
CA ARG A 32 11.01 9.13 11.19
C ARG A 32 9.80 10.03 11.02
N GLU A 33 9.19 10.05 9.84
CA GLU A 33 7.90 10.72 9.60
C GLU A 33 6.82 10.06 10.46
N ILE A 34 6.80 8.73 10.39
CA ILE A 34 5.96 7.84 11.15
C ILE A 34 6.18 8.00 12.67
N ALA A 35 7.42 8.12 13.15
CA ALA A 35 7.72 8.33 14.57
C ALA A 35 7.60 9.80 15.04
N GLY A 36 7.61 10.76 14.09
CA GLY A 36 7.44 12.18 14.31
C GLY A 36 5.99 12.58 14.62
N LEU A 37 5.04 11.73 14.24
CA LEU A 37 3.68 11.66 14.80
C LEU A 37 3.81 11.13 16.24
N ARG A 38 4.03 12.06 17.17
CA ARG A 38 4.28 11.81 18.59
C ARG A 38 3.24 10.83 19.14
N ARG A 39 3.72 9.71 19.75
CA ARG A 39 2.97 8.70 20.52
C ARG A 39 1.52 9.09 20.76
N VAL A 40 0.61 8.52 19.97
CA VAL A 40 -0.75 8.31 20.45
C VAL A 40 -0.58 7.40 21.67
N GLU A 41 -0.75 7.96 22.86
CA GLU A 41 -1.08 7.14 24.04
C GLU A 41 -2.27 6.29 23.64
N SER A 42 -2.14 4.99 23.87
CA SER A 42 -3.17 3.99 23.62
C SER A 42 -4.46 4.37 24.35
N GLU A 43 -5.34 5.08 23.67
CA GLU A 43 -6.78 5.07 23.98
C GLU A 43 -7.46 4.28 22.86
N LEU A 44 -7.12 2.99 22.77
CA LEU A 44 -7.99 2.01 22.12
C LEU A 44 -8.66 1.23 23.23
N ASP A 45 -9.95 1.51 23.37
CA ASP A 45 -10.92 0.73 24.13
C ASP A 45 -10.84 -0.73 23.66
N ASP A 46 -10.59 -1.62 24.61
CA ASP A 46 -10.20 -3.04 24.46
C ASP A 46 -11.41 -3.91 24.08
N GLY A 47 -12.07 -3.57 22.97
CA GLY A 47 -13.45 -4.00 22.74
C GLY A 47 -13.96 -4.04 21.31
N GLU A 48 -13.11 -4.33 20.30
CA GLU A 48 -13.44 -5.04 19.06
C GLU A 48 -12.20 -5.05 18.15
N GLU A 49 -11.24 -5.89 18.50
CA GLU A 49 -10.06 -6.28 17.72
C GLU A 49 -10.48 -7.06 16.47
N SER A 50 -11.17 -6.39 15.56
CA SER A 50 -11.77 -7.08 14.44
C SER A 50 -12.02 -6.15 13.26
N PHE A 51 -11.19 -6.40 12.23
CA PHE A 51 -11.53 -6.27 10.82
C PHE A 51 -11.58 -4.82 10.26
N ARG A 52 -10.68 -4.42 9.31
CA ARG A 52 -10.75 -3.24 8.37
C ARG A 52 -9.76 -3.32 7.16
N GLN A 53 -9.80 -2.40 6.16
CA GLN A 53 -8.64 -2.11 5.27
C GLN A 53 -7.75 -0.98 5.86
N TYR A 54 -6.42 -1.06 5.68
CA TYR A 54 -5.46 -0.25 6.42
C TYR A 54 -4.44 0.48 5.54
N ARG A 55 -4.07 1.70 5.96
CA ARG A 55 -2.96 2.47 5.36
C ARG A 55 -1.92 2.89 6.39
N THR A 56 -0.72 3.19 5.89
CA THR A 56 0.28 3.92 6.68
C THR A 56 -0.10 5.40 6.85
N HIS A 57 0.61 6.11 7.72
CA HIS A 57 0.45 7.56 7.86
C HIS A 57 0.97 8.34 6.65
N ASN A 58 1.86 7.75 5.86
CA ASN A 58 2.43 8.38 4.67
C ASN A 58 1.60 8.01 3.44
N LEU A 59 1.29 9.02 2.63
CA LEU A 59 0.62 8.88 1.33
C LEU A 59 1.48 9.56 0.27
N VAL A 60 1.18 9.28 -1.00
CA VAL A 60 1.83 9.94 -2.13
C VAL A 60 1.03 11.18 -2.52
N ASP A 61 1.73 12.25 -2.92
CA ASP A 61 1.05 13.42 -3.47
C ASP A 61 0.29 13.06 -4.75
N SER A 62 -0.92 13.58 -4.91
CA SER A 62 -1.75 13.27 -6.08
C SER A 62 -1.08 13.72 -7.39
N GLY A 63 -1.11 12.86 -8.41
CA GLY A 63 -0.47 13.12 -9.69
C GLY A 63 -0.14 11.88 -10.50
N THR A 64 0.73 12.06 -11.50
CA THR A 64 1.22 10.94 -12.34
C THR A 64 2.53 10.39 -11.80
N ILE A 65 2.51 9.15 -11.32
CA ILE A 65 3.68 8.38 -10.90
C ILE A 65 4.29 7.68 -12.12
N SER A 66 5.58 7.85 -12.35
CA SER A 66 6.30 7.12 -13.40
C SER A 66 6.76 5.73 -12.92
N ILE A 67 6.46 4.70 -13.72
CA ILE A 67 6.89 3.31 -13.47
C ILE A 67 7.78 2.83 -14.60
N VAL A 68 8.91 2.22 -14.25
CA VAL A 68 9.77 1.49 -15.19
C VAL A 68 9.76 -0.01 -14.88
N GLY A 69 9.31 -0.81 -15.85
CA GLY A 69 9.59 -2.23 -15.90
C GLY A 69 11.03 -2.46 -16.39
N TYR A 70 11.91 -2.93 -15.50
CA TYR A 70 13.32 -3.04 -15.79
C TYR A 70 13.62 -4.21 -16.75
N THR A 71 14.37 -3.95 -17.81
CA THR A 71 14.68 -4.94 -18.86
C THR A 71 16.18 -5.20 -19.06
N GLY A 72 17.02 -4.77 -18.10
CA GLY A 72 18.48 -4.90 -18.17
C GLY A 72 19.05 -6.08 -17.36
N GLY A 73 20.06 -6.76 -17.92
CA GLY A 73 20.92 -7.69 -17.16
C GLY A 73 20.17 -8.85 -16.48
N SER A 74 20.67 -9.29 -15.32
CA SER A 74 20.08 -10.38 -14.52
C SER A 74 18.72 -10.03 -13.92
N ASN A 75 18.47 -8.73 -13.71
CA ASN A 75 17.26 -8.24 -13.04
C ASN A 75 16.16 -7.90 -14.04
N ALA A 76 16.35 -8.23 -15.32
CA ALA A 76 15.35 -8.03 -16.36
C ALA A 76 14.09 -8.84 -16.06
N LEU A 77 12.95 -8.17 -16.05
CA LEU A 77 11.63 -8.80 -16.01
C LEU A 77 11.49 -9.75 -17.21
N ASP A 78 10.98 -10.95 -16.97
CA ASP A 78 10.65 -11.87 -18.04
C ASP A 78 9.36 -11.44 -18.78
N ALA A 79 8.99 -12.19 -19.82
CA ALA A 79 7.81 -11.87 -20.63
C ALA A 79 6.49 -11.96 -19.85
N THR A 80 6.40 -12.86 -18.86
CA THR A 80 5.23 -13.01 -18.00
C THR A 80 5.11 -11.80 -17.09
N MET A 81 6.21 -11.40 -16.44
CA MET A 81 6.27 -10.24 -15.56
C MET A 81 6.00 -8.92 -16.28
N GLN A 82 6.52 -8.73 -17.50
CA GLN A 82 6.21 -7.53 -18.29
C GLN A 82 4.73 -7.48 -18.72
N THR A 83 4.13 -8.63 -19.00
CA THR A 83 2.69 -8.67 -19.32
C THR A 83 1.87 -8.30 -18.08
N ALA A 84 2.13 -8.97 -16.97
CA ALA A 84 1.50 -8.75 -15.68
C ALA A 84 1.65 -7.31 -15.17
N LEU A 85 2.84 -6.70 -15.29
CA LEU A 85 3.05 -5.30 -14.91
C LEU A 85 2.17 -4.35 -15.73
N SER A 86 2.01 -4.63 -17.02
CA SER A 86 1.14 -3.82 -17.88
C SER A 86 -0.33 -3.94 -17.47
N TRP A 87 -0.77 -5.12 -17.03
CA TRP A 87 -2.14 -5.36 -16.56
C TRP A 87 -2.38 -4.71 -15.19
N ALA A 88 -1.48 -4.91 -14.22
CA ALA A 88 -1.56 -4.28 -12.90
C ALA A 88 -1.64 -2.74 -13.02
N VAL A 89 -0.78 -2.12 -13.84
CA VAL A 89 -0.84 -0.66 -14.10
C VAL A 89 -2.15 -0.25 -14.75
N ALA A 90 -2.68 -1.06 -15.67
CA ALA A 90 -3.97 -0.79 -16.28
C ALA A 90 -5.09 -0.84 -15.22
N ASN A 91 -5.07 -1.80 -14.29
CA ASN A 91 -6.10 -1.91 -13.24
C ASN A 91 -6.20 -0.63 -12.43
N TYR A 92 -5.06 -0.10 -11.94
CA TYR A 92 -5.05 1.19 -11.24
C TYR A 92 -5.51 2.36 -12.11
N ASN A 93 -5.06 2.44 -13.37
CA ASN A 93 -5.38 3.56 -14.26
C ASN A 93 -6.82 3.57 -14.79
N THR A 94 -7.52 2.43 -14.74
CA THR A 94 -8.91 2.33 -15.22
C THR A 94 -9.93 2.88 -14.23
N LEU A 95 -9.52 3.17 -12.99
CA LEU A 95 -10.40 3.67 -11.95
C LEU A 95 -10.84 5.11 -12.25
N PRO A 96 -12.13 5.37 -12.50
CA PRO A 96 -12.60 6.65 -13.02
C PRO A 96 -12.62 7.78 -11.98
N ASN A 97 -12.57 7.44 -10.68
CA ASN A 97 -12.66 8.40 -9.59
C ASN A 97 -11.36 8.48 -8.78
N VAL A 98 -10.23 8.04 -9.36
CA VAL A 98 -8.91 8.08 -8.74
C VAL A 98 -8.02 9.01 -9.55
N ASP A 99 -7.52 10.07 -8.92
CA ASP A 99 -6.66 11.09 -9.53
C ASP A 99 -5.21 10.62 -9.66
N LEU A 100 -4.83 9.57 -8.91
CA LEU A 100 -3.55 8.91 -9.04
C LEU A 100 -3.48 8.15 -10.37
N GLN A 101 -2.46 8.44 -11.16
CA GLN A 101 -2.25 7.81 -12.46
C GLN A 101 -0.82 7.30 -12.57
N PHE A 102 -0.63 6.18 -13.26
CA PHE A 102 0.66 5.54 -13.46
C PHE A 102 1.09 5.61 -14.93
N SER A 103 2.28 6.12 -15.19
CA SER A 103 2.88 6.14 -16.52
C SER A 103 3.93 5.04 -16.65
N LEU A 104 3.57 3.94 -17.31
CA LEU A 104 4.44 2.78 -17.47
C LEU A 104 5.34 2.90 -18.71
N SER A 105 6.61 2.57 -18.53
CA SER A 105 7.57 2.35 -19.61
C SER A 105 8.45 1.14 -19.32
N TYR A 106 9.11 0.61 -20.36
CA TYR A 106 10.05 -0.49 -20.24
C TYR A 106 11.45 -0.05 -20.67
N GLY A 107 12.46 -0.43 -19.91
CA GLY A 107 13.84 -0.11 -20.28
C GLY A 107 14.88 -0.51 -19.24
N ALA A 108 16.15 -0.38 -19.64
CA ALA A 108 17.30 -0.63 -18.77
C ALA A 108 17.75 0.65 -18.02
N HIS A 109 16.80 1.50 -17.62
CA HIS A 109 17.04 2.72 -16.84
C HIS A 109 16.23 2.68 -15.54
N THR A 110 16.62 3.50 -14.56
CA THR A 110 16.00 3.52 -13.21
C THR A 110 15.58 4.93 -12.78
N ASN A 111 15.58 5.88 -13.71
CA ASN A 111 15.14 7.25 -13.48
C ASN A 111 13.61 7.36 -13.63
N ALA A 112 12.91 6.77 -12.68
CA ALA A 112 11.47 6.82 -12.49
C ALA A 112 11.16 6.83 -10.98
N ASP A 113 9.91 7.10 -10.65
CA ASP A 113 9.41 7.11 -9.28
C ASP A 113 9.38 5.69 -8.72
N ILE A 114 8.90 4.72 -9.51
CA ILE A 114 8.93 3.29 -9.20
C ILE A 114 9.72 2.51 -10.25
N VAL A 115 10.54 1.56 -9.81
CA VAL A 115 11.28 0.63 -10.65
C VAL A 115 10.93 -0.80 -10.23
N VAL A 116 10.31 -1.53 -11.15
CA VAL A 116 9.93 -2.94 -10.98
C VAL A 116 11.00 -3.81 -11.63
N TYR A 117 11.61 -4.69 -10.85
CA TYR A 117 12.71 -5.55 -11.31
C TYR A 117 12.65 -6.95 -10.72
N LYS A 118 13.32 -7.88 -11.41
CA LYS A 118 13.35 -9.29 -11.03
C LYS A 118 14.52 -9.58 -10.10
N VAL A 119 14.29 -10.46 -9.12
CA VAL A 119 15.33 -11.06 -8.27
C VAL A 119 15.17 -12.59 -8.22
N PRO A 120 16.23 -13.36 -7.92
CA PRO A 120 16.10 -14.80 -7.69
C PRO A 120 15.27 -15.10 -6.44
N GLY A 121 14.30 -16.02 -6.51
CA GLY A 121 13.54 -16.44 -5.33
C GLY A 121 12.43 -17.45 -5.63
N PRO A 122 11.91 -18.14 -4.60
CA PRO A 122 10.86 -19.15 -4.77
C PRO A 122 9.53 -18.61 -5.31
N GLY A 123 9.21 -17.34 -5.07
CA GLY A 123 7.97 -16.67 -5.50
C GLY A 123 7.51 -15.62 -4.48
N GLY A 124 6.87 -14.55 -4.97
CA GLY A 124 6.44 -13.40 -4.18
C GLY A 124 7.10 -12.09 -4.63
N GLY A 125 6.78 -11.02 -3.91
CA GLY A 125 7.31 -9.68 -4.14
C GLY A 125 7.87 -9.05 -2.86
N GLN A 126 8.47 -7.88 -3.03
CA GLN A 126 8.81 -7.00 -1.93
C GLN A 126 8.85 -5.55 -2.42
N ALA A 127 8.24 -4.65 -1.67
CA ALA A 127 8.26 -3.21 -1.89
C ALA A 127 8.52 -2.49 -0.57
N GLY A 128 7.96 -1.31 -0.39
CA GLY A 128 8.13 -0.50 0.81
C GLY A 128 7.13 0.64 0.83
N PHE A 129 7.09 1.36 1.95
CA PHE A 129 6.11 2.42 2.15
C PHE A 129 6.58 3.79 1.64
N PRO A 130 5.64 4.67 1.23
CA PRO A 130 5.96 6.01 0.77
C PRO A 130 6.61 6.85 1.88
N ALA A 131 7.37 7.87 1.46
CA ALA A 131 8.02 8.83 2.34
C ALA A 131 8.09 10.21 1.66
N GLY A 132 7.93 11.29 2.42
CA GLY A 132 8.05 12.64 1.90
C GLY A 132 7.11 12.99 0.75
N GLY A 133 5.93 12.36 0.67
CA GLY A 133 4.96 12.54 -0.43
C GLY A 133 5.31 11.79 -1.72
N ALA A 134 6.39 10.98 -1.73
CA ALA A 134 6.82 10.19 -2.88
C ALA A 134 6.58 8.68 -2.65
N PRO A 135 6.31 7.91 -3.71
CA PRO A 135 6.17 6.47 -3.59
C PRO A 135 7.50 5.80 -3.24
N TYR A 136 7.45 4.60 -2.66
CA TYR A 136 8.66 3.80 -2.51
C TYR A 136 9.19 3.36 -3.88
N LYS A 137 10.50 3.53 -4.09
CA LYS A 137 11.10 3.42 -5.41
C LYS A 137 11.26 2.00 -5.93
N TRP A 138 11.54 1.03 -5.07
CA TRP A 138 12.02 -0.29 -5.50
C TRP A 138 10.95 -1.35 -5.30
N VAL A 139 10.56 -2.01 -6.38
CA VAL A 139 9.62 -3.14 -6.34
C VAL A 139 10.33 -4.37 -6.89
N GLN A 140 10.49 -5.37 -6.04
CA GLN A 140 11.16 -6.63 -6.33
C GLN A 140 10.13 -7.69 -6.63
N ILE A 141 10.35 -8.46 -7.68
CA ILE A 141 9.54 -9.64 -8.00
C ILE A 141 10.46 -10.85 -8.10
N GLN A 142 10.18 -11.88 -7.31
CA GLN A 142 10.95 -13.12 -7.35
C GLN A 142 10.67 -13.90 -8.64
N ASP A 143 11.70 -14.44 -9.27
CA ASP A 143 11.62 -15.14 -10.55
C ASP A 143 10.75 -16.41 -10.52
N GLY A 144 10.66 -17.07 -9.36
CA GLY A 144 9.75 -18.19 -9.14
C GLY A 144 8.26 -17.84 -9.30
N THR A 145 7.87 -16.57 -9.15
CA THR A 145 6.48 -16.12 -9.29
C THR A 145 5.91 -16.41 -10.68
N SER A 146 6.74 -16.32 -11.72
CA SER A 146 6.35 -16.60 -13.10
C SER A 146 5.88 -18.05 -13.33
N ALA A 147 6.21 -18.98 -12.43
CA ALA A 147 5.73 -20.37 -12.49
C ALA A 147 4.22 -20.51 -12.19
N TYR A 148 3.62 -19.52 -11.53
CA TYR A 148 2.20 -19.51 -11.16
C TYR A 148 1.30 -18.91 -12.24
N GLY A 149 1.87 -18.31 -13.28
CA GLY A 149 1.14 -17.74 -14.42
C GLY A 149 0.90 -16.23 -14.30
N THR A 150 0.46 -15.62 -15.40
CA THR A 150 0.42 -14.15 -15.53
C THR A 150 -0.50 -13.48 -14.50
N ASN A 151 -1.68 -14.04 -14.22
CA ASN A 151 -2.63 -13.47 -13.26
C ASN A 151 -2.07 -13.42 -11.83
N VAL A 152 -1.37 -14.47 -11.39
CA VAL A 152 -0.73 -14.48 -10.07
C VAL A 152 0.42 -13.48 -10.03
N VAL A 153 1.20 -13.36 -11.10
CA VAL A 153 2.25 -12.34 -11.19
C VAL A 153 1.66 -10.93 -11.21
N GLU A 154 0.51 -10.73 -11.85
CA GLU A 154 -0.22 -9.47 -11.85
C GLU A 154 -0.69 -9.11 -10.44
N HIS A 155 -1.28 -10.07 -9.71
CA HIS A 155 -1.68 -9.90 -8.32
C HIS A 155 -0.50 -9.44 -7.46
N VAL A 156 0.63 -10.16 -7.53
CA VAL A 156 1.83 -9.81 -6.74
C VAL A 156 2.34 -8.42 -7.12
N ILE A 157 2.44 -8.08 -8.40
CA ILE A 157 2.89 -6.74 -8.82
C ILE A 157 1.91 -5.65 -8.36
N GLY A 158 0.61 -5.89 -8.49
CA GLY A 158 -0.43 -4.96 -8.07
C GLY A 158 -0.41 -4.72 -6.57
N HIS A 159 -0.21 -5.78 -5.78
CA HIS A 159 -0.01 -5.75 -4.34
C HIS A 159 1.20 -4.88 -3.97
N GLU A 160 2.36 -5.14 -4.57
CA GLU A 160 3.58 -4.40 -4.27
C GLU A 160 3.46 -2.91 -4.62
N ILE A 161 2.81 -2.57 -5.75
CA ILE A 161 2.50 -1.18 -6.10
C ILE A 161 1.61 -0.55 -5.02
N GLY A 162 0.65 -1.29 -4.46
CA GLY A 162 -0.18 -0.85 -3.34
C GLY A 162 0.64 -0.41 -2.13
N HIS A 163 1.67 -1.17 -1.74
CA HIS A 163 2.58 -0.77 -0.67
C HIS A 163 3.33 0.53 -0.99
N THR A 164 3.80 0.70 -2.23
CA THR A 164 4.52 1.93 -2.61
C THR A 164 3.68 3.20 -2.44
N ILE A 165 2.35 3.07 -2.46
CA ILE A 165 1.39 4.15 -2.26
C ILE A 165 0.70 4.08 -0.89
N GLY A 166 1.22 3.30 0.05
CA GLY A 166 0.85 3.38 1.46
C GLY A 166 -0.25 2.41 1.92
N PHE A 167 -0.72 1.50 1.08
CA PHE A 167 -1.58 0.40 1.55
C PHE A 167 -0.81 -0.56 2.44
N ARG A 168 -1.48 -1.07 3.47
CA ARG A 168 -1.01 -2.18 4.30
C ARG A 168 -1.84 -3.42 4.04
N HIS A 169 -1.39 -4.55 4.58
CA HIS A 169 -2.16 -5.77 4.56
C HIS A 169 -3.54 -5.61 5.21
N THR A 170 -4.57 -6.12 4.55
CA THR A 170 -5.93 -6.12 5.10
C THR A 170 -6.06 -7.06 6.29
N ASP A 171 -5.30 -8.14 6.30
CA ASP A 171 -5.21 -9.11 7.39
C ASP A 171 -4.01 -8.86 8.31
N TYR A 172 -3.48 -7.63 8.37
CA TYR A 172 -2.35 -7.27 9.25
C TYR A 172 -2.58 -7.76 10.69
N PHE A 173 -3.80 -7.65 11.22
CA PHE A 173 -4.17 -8.05 12.58
C PHE A 173 -4.10 -9.58 12.80
N ASN A 174 -4.19 -10.37 11.73
CA ASN A 174 -3.99 -11.81 11.80
C ASN A 174 -3.67 -12.42 10.41
N ARG A 175 -2.38 -12.48 10.08
CA ARG A 175 -1.88 -13.08 8.83
C ARG A 175 -2.24 -14.56 8.66
N SER A 176 -2.63 -15.26 9.74
CA SER A 176 -3.07 -16.65 9.63
C SER A 176 -4.35 -16.80 8.80
N LEU A 177 -5.06 -15.71 8.50
CA LEU A 177 -6.28 -15.71 7.70
C LEU A 177 -6.01 -15.96 6.22
N SER A 178 -4.98 -15.31 5.64
CA SER A 178 -4.56 -15.56 4.25
C SER A 178 -3.45 -16.62 4.16
N CYS A 179 -2.48 -16.59 5.08
CA CYS A 179 -1.30 -17.44 5.03
C CYS A 179 -1.47 -18.82 5.69
N GLY A 180 -2.55 -19.04 6.46
CA GLY A 180 -2.77 -20.26 7.27
C GLY A 180 -1.83 -20.41 8.48
N VAL A 181 -0.84 -19.53 8.61
CA VAL A 181 0.14 -19.39 9.69
C VAL A 181 0.49 -17.92 9.86
N GLY A 182 1.05 -17.51 11.00
CA GLY A 182 1.42 -16.11 11.27
C GLY A 182 0.69 -15.54 12.47
N GLY A 183 0.70 -14.22 12.62
CA GLY A 183 -0.05 -13.51 13.65
C GLY A 183 -0.11 -12.02 13.37
N ASP A 184 -0.62 -11.23 14.32
CA ASP A 184 -0.76 -9.78 14.23
C ASP A 184 0.56 -9.04 13.88
N GLU A 185 0.56 -8.28 12.80
CA GLU A 185 1.59 -7.33 12.35
C GLU A 185 1.71 -6.09 13.24
N GLY A 186 0.71 -5.82 14.07
CA GLY A 186 0.65 -4.66 14.93
C GLY A 186 0.24 -3.39 14.19
N ALA A 187 -0.50 -2.52 14.89
CA ALA A 187 -0.85 -1.18 14.43
C ALA A 187 0.32 -0.20 14.61
N GLY A 188 0.95 -0.25 15.79
CA GLY A 188 2.09 0.55 16.27
C GLY A 188 2.33 1.93 15.63
N SER A 189 3.60 2.30 15.38
CA SER A 189 3.95 3.61 14.84
C SER A 189 3.66 3.76 13.34
N VAL A 190 3.83 2.72 12.50
CA VAL A 190 3.60 2.77 11.02
C VAL A 190 2.17 3.13 10.64
N GLY A 191 1.23 2.93 11.57
CA GLY A 191 -0.18 3.22 11.39
C GLY A 191 -0.92 2.00 10.87
N ALA A 192 -2.11 1.80 11.42
CA ALA A 192 -3.16 0.95 10.86
C ALA A 192 -4.42 1.81 10.79
N ASN A 193 -4.36 2.89 10.00
CA ASN A 193 -5.48 3.80 9.87
C ASN A 193 -6.53 3.14 8.99
N HIS A 194 -7.73 2.96 9.52
CA HIS A 194 -8.86 2.48 8.74
C HIS A 194 -9.11 3.40 7.56
N ILE A 195 -9.26 2.81 6.38
CA ILE A 195 -9.74 3.52 5.19
C ILE A 195 -11.28 3.51 5.21
N PRO A 196 -11.95 4.65 5.43
CA PRO A 196 -13.40 4.66 5.57
C PRO A 196 -14.12 4.13 4.32
N GLY A 197 -15.34 3.61 4.49
CA GLY A 197 -16.10 3.01 3.38
C GLY A 197 -15.70 1.57 3.01
N THR A 198 -14.59 1.07 3.54
CA THR A 198 -14.23 -0.36 3.45
C THR A 198 -14.87 -1.16 4.58
N PRO A 199 -15.19 -2.45 4.37
CA PRO A 199 -15.83 -3.27 5.36
C PRO A 199 -14.92 -3.35 6.57
N VAL A 200 -15.56 -3.57 7.70
CA VAL A 200 -14.84 -4.10 8.83
C VAL A 200 -14.30 -5.48 8.43
N GLY A 201 -15.06 -6.51 8.06
CA GLY A 201 -14.57 -7.89 7.73
C GLY A 201 -13.30 -8.07 6.86
N THR A 202 -12.63 -9.23 6.98
CA THR A 202 -11.55 -9.65 6.04
C THR A 202 -12.06 -9.64 4.61
N ASP A 203 -11.36 -8.90 3.76
CA ASP A 203 -11.62 -8.88 2.33
C ASP A 203 -10.77 -9.95 1.64
N TYR A 204 -11.35 -11.15 1.50
CA TYR A 204 -10.71 -12.29 0.83
C TYR A 204 -10.53 -12.09 -0.68
N ASP A 205 -11.10 -11.02 -1.24
CA ASP A 205 -10.91 -10.62 -2.63
C ASP A 205 -9.94 -9.43 -2.75
N SER A 206 -9.35 -8.97 -1.63
CA SER A 206 -8.40 -7.86 -1.65
C SER A 206 -7.05 -8.30 -2.21
N ILE A 207 -6.49 -7.48 -3.11
CA ILE A 207 -5.12 -7.62 -3.60
C ILE A 207 -4.09 -7.42 -2.47
N MET A 208 -4.46 -6.73 -1.39
CA MET A 208 -3.59 -6.42 -0.25
C MET A 208 -3.68 -7.47 0.87
N GLN A 209 -3.92 -8.74 0.54
CA GLN A 209 -3.78 -9.83 1.51
C GLN A 209 -2.30 -10.18 1.72
N SER A 210 -1.93 -10.52 2.96
CA SER A 210 -0.54 -10.88 3.33
C SER A 210 0.02 -12.08 2.58
N CYS A 211 -0.84 -12.97 2.08
CA CYS A 211 -0.46 -14.09 1.25
C CYS A 211 -1.44 -14.23 0.09
N PHE A 212 -0.88 -14.40 -1.10
CA PHE A 212 -1.62 -14.72 -2.31
C PHE A 212 -1.80 -16.23 -2.47
N SER A 213 -2.85 -16.65 -3.19
CA SER A 213 -3.06 -18.05 -3.59
C SER A 213 -2.52 -18.34 -4.99
N ALA A 214 -2.38 -19.62 -5.35
CA ALA A 214 -2.01 -19.99 -6.73
C ALA A 214 -3.15 -19.75 -7.75
N SER A 215 -4.29 -19.23 -7.32
CA SER A 215 -5.50 -19.02 -8.12
C SER A 215 -5.93 -17.55 -8.18
N GLU A 216 -5.07 -16.61 -7.78
CA GLU A 216 -5.36 -15.19 -7.92
C GLU A 216 -5.63 -14.80 -9.38
N ASP A 217 -6.58 -13.88 -9.56
CA ASP A 217 -6.93 -13.35 -10.87
C ASP A 217 -6.19 -12.05 -11.23
N GLY A 218 -5.60 -11.36 -10.25
CA GLY A 218 -4.81 -10.14 -10.44
C GLY A 218 -5.61 -8.84 -10.38
N GLU A 219 -6.92 -8.95 -10.17
CA GLU A 219 -7.83 -7.81 -10.22
C GLU A 219 -7.94 -7.10 -8.87
N LEU A 220 -8.29 -5.82 -8.89
CA LEU A 220 -8.58 -5.07 -7.67
C LEU A 220 -9.94 -5.49 -7.12
N GLY A 221 -9.97 -5.86 -5.84
CA GLY A 221 -11.20 -6.13 -5.12
C GLY A 221 -12.10 -4.89 -5.03
N THR A 222 -13.39 -5.11 -4.77
CA THR A 222 -14.35 -4.00 -4.66
C THR A 222 -13.91 -2.98 -3.60
N PHE A 223 -13.36 -3.45 -2.49
CA PHE A 223 -12.96 -2.55 -1.40
C PHE A 223 -11.57 -1.96 -1.60
N ASP A 224 -10.68 -2.58 -2.38
CA ASP A 224 -9.43 -1.96 -2.82
C ASP A 224 -9.73 -0.71 -3.65
N ILE A 225 -10.73 -0.79 -4.55
CA ILE A 225 -11.20 0.36 -5.34
C ILE A 225 -11.76 1.44 -4.43
N VAL A 226 -12.66 1.09 -3.49
CA VAL A 226 -13.22 2.07 -2.54
C VAL A 226 -12.11 2.76 -1.76
N ALA A 227 -11.09 2.01 -1.35
CA ALA A 227 -9.98 2.55 -0.59
C ALA A 227 -9.08 3.45 -1.42
N LEU A 228 -8.81 3.09 -2.68
CA LEU A 228 -8.11 3.94 -3.65
C LEU A 228 -8.88 5.24 -3.90
N GLU A 229 -10.20 5.16 -4.07
CA GLU A 229 -11.07 6.34 -4.22
C GLU A 229 -11.05 7.22 -2.96
N GLN A 230 -10.98 6.63 -1.77
CA GLN A 230 -10.87 7.40 -0.54
C GLN A 230 -9.52 8.11 -0.38
N LEU A 231 -8.43 7.44 -0.70
CA LEU A 231 -7.09 8.00 -0.47
C LEU A 231 -6.65 8.94 -1.60
N TYR A 232 -7.06 8.63 -2.82
CA TYR A 232 -6.53 9.23 -4.04
C TYR A 232 -7.62 9.69 -5.00
N GLY A 233 -8.88 9.74 -4.59
CA GLY A 233 -9.96 10.20 -5.44
C GLY A 233 -10.14 11.72 -5.49
N GLY A 234 -10.28 12.25 -6.70
CA GLY A 234 -10.62 13.67 -6.95
C GLY A 234 -12.11 13.98 -6.83
N GLY A 235 -12.93 13.01 -6.43
CA GLY A 235 -14.38 13.11 -6.41
C GLY A 235 -14.97 13.39 -5.03
N THR A 236 -15.38 14.63 -4.79
CA THR A 236 -16.48 15.04 -3.88
C THR A 236 -16.28 15.01 -2.35
N ALA A 237 -15.10 14.69 -1.82
CA ALA A 237 -14.89 14.90 -0.39
C ALA A 237 -14.63 16.39 -0.12
N SER A 238 -15.74 17.07 0.18
CA SER A 238 -15.81 18.49 0.44
C SER A 238 -16.24 18.70 1.87
N CYS A 239 -15.63 19.66 2.53
CA CYS A 239 -16.07 20.09 3.84
C CYS A 239 -17.41 20.84 3.83
N LEU A 240 -18.03 21.02 2.68
CA LEU A 240 -19.40 21.51 2.57
C LEU A 240 -20.34 20.61 3.38
N ASP A 241 -20.94 21.18 4.42
CA ASP A 241 -21.82 20.51 5.39
C ASP A 241 -21.18 19.37 6.22
N ALA A 242 -19.85 19.23 6.19
CA ALA A 242 -19.10 18.19 6.91
C ALA A 242 -18.11 18.73 7.96
N CYS A 243 -18.12 20.04 8.25
CA CYS A 243 -17.20 20.67 9.21
C CYS A 243 -17.18 19.99 10.59
N GLY A 244 -15.98 19.76 11.10
CA GLY A 244 -15.77 19.04 12.37
C GLY A 244 -15.92 17.53 12.29
N GLY A 245 -16.14 16.97 11.09
CA GLY A 245 -16.37 15.55 10.90
C GLY A 245 -15.82 15.01 9.59
N PHE A 246 -16.28 13.82 9.23
CA PHE A 246 -15.80 13.07 8.09
C PHE A 246 -16.59 13.41 6.81
N ALA A 247 -15.91 13.81 5.74
CA ALA A 247 -16.49 14.25 4.48
C ALA A 247 -16.49 13.17 3.38
N GLY A 248 -16.38 11.91 3.76
CA GLY A 248 -16.42 10.78 2.81
C GLY A 248 -15.04 10.24 2.49
N ALA A 249 -14.08 11.08 2.10
CA ALA A 249 -12.69 10.69 1.77
C ALA A 249 -11.61 11.41 2.60
N CYS A 250 -12.00 12.45 3.33
CA CYS A 250 -11.11 13.30 4.10
C CYS A 250 -11.83 13.87 5.32
N TRP A 251 -11.07 14.40 6.28
CA TRP A 251 -11.58 14.94 7.52
C TRP A 251 -11.61 16.47 7.50
N CYS A 252 -12.66 17.02 8.09
CA CYS A 252 -12.90 18.45 8.23
C CYS A 252 -12.80 18.91 9.68
N ASP A 253 -12.18 18.10 10.54
CA ASP A 253 -11.95 18.41 11.95
C ASP A 253 -10.59 19.06 12.18
N ASP A 254 -10.35 19.56 13.39
CA ASP A 254 -9.09 20.22 13.75
C ASP A 254 -7.88 19.26 13.75
N ALA A 255 -8.13 17.96 13.86
CA ALA A 255 -7.10 16.94 13.92
C ALA A 255 -6.61 16.52 12.53
N CYS A 256 -7.33 16.81 11.45
CA CYS A 256 -6.98 16.32 10.13
C CYS A 256 -5.57 16.76 9.67
N SER A 257 -5.10 17.94 10.09
CA SER A 257 -3.78 18.44 9.71
C SER A 257 -2.67 17.69 10.43
N TYR A 258 -2.98 17.11 11.58
CA TYR A 258 -2.11 16.24 12.33
C TYR A 258 -2.03 14.84 11.68
N TYR A 259 -3.17 14.32 11.20
CA TYR A 259 -3.24 12.99 10.56
C TYR A 259 -2.95 12.99 9.06
N GLY A 260 -2.78 14.17 8.45
CA GLY A 260 -2.49 14.31 7.02
C GLY A 260 -3.65 13.92 6.12
N ASP A 261 -4.90 14.06 6.60
CA ASP A 261 -6.11 13.62 5.90
C ASP A 261 -7.16 14.73 5.77
N CYS A 262 -6.73 16.00 5.80
CA CYS A 262 -7.63 17.12 5.58
C CYS A 262 -8.20 17.15 4.17
N CYS A 263 -9.47 17.52 4.07
CA CYS A 263 -10.03 17.91 2.79
C CYS A 263 -9.33 19.16 2.27
N SER A 264 -9.09 19.19 0.95
CA SER A 264 -8.43 20.30 0.27
C SER A 264 -9.19 21.62 0.43
N ASP A 265 -10.50 21.56 0.63
CA ASP A 265 -11.38 22.72 0.82
C ASP A 265 -11.72 23.03 2.29
N LYS A 266 -11.13 22.32 3.27
CA LYS A 266 -11.41 22.51 4.70
C LYS A 266 -11.29 23.97 5.13
N VAL A 267 -10.18 24.61 4.80
CA VAL A 267 -9.94 26.02 5.16
C VAL A 267 -10.99 26.92 4.53
N SER A 268 -11.40 26.65 3.29
CA SER A 268 -12.40 27.46 2.60
C SER A 268 -13.84 27.22 3.08
N MET A 269 -14.16 26.05 3.61
CA MET A 269 -15.52 25.68 4.04
C MET A 269 -15.74 25.79 5.55
N CYS A 270 -14.71 25.57 6.36
CA CYS A 270 -14.83 25.48 7.83
C CYS A 270 -14.06 26.55 8.62
N GLY A 271 -13.17 27.32 7.97
CA GLY A 271 -12.43 28.43 8.58
C GLY A 271 -10.99 28.11 8.94
#